data_AF-A0A926S8E3-F1
#
_entry.id   AF-A0A926S8E3-F1
#
_cell.length_a   1.000
_cell.length_b   1.000
_cell.length_c   1.000
_cell.angle_alpha   90.00
_cell.angle_beta   90.00
_cell.angle_gamma   90.00
#
_symmetry.space_group_name_H-M   'P 1'
#
loop_
_entity.id
_entity.type
_entity.pdbx_description
1 polymer ?
#
loop_
_entity_poly.entity_id
_entity_poly.type
_entity_poly.pdbx_seq_one_letter_code
_entity_poly.pdbx_strand_id
1 'polypeptide(L)' 'MPSKPPPASTIPVSQRLATQARNLKLDLTRAAEDGLDRAIKAERERLWRLENADAIQAANTYVEKNGLPFAKFRQF' A
#
# COMPACT_ATOMS: atom_id res chain seq x y z
N MET A 1 -17.23 19.77 14.27
CA MET A 1 -16.08 20.52 14.83
C MET A 1 -14.92 20.33 13.87
N PRO A 2 -14.39 21.36 13.19
CA PRO A 2 -13.18 21.17 12.40
C PRO A 2 -12.02 20.85 13.35
N SER A 3 -11.44 19.66 13.23
CA SER A 3 -10.29 19.24 14.03
C SER A 3 -9.07 20.11 13.70
N LYS A 4 -8.35 20.54 14.73
CA LYS A 4 -7.08 21.27 14.61
C LYS A 4 -6.13 20.52 13.67
N PRO A 5 -5.47 21.20 12.70
CA PRO A 5 -4.51 20.54 11.83
C PRO A 5 -3.40 19.92 12.69
N PRO A 6 -2.95 18.69 12.35
CA PRO A 6 -1.88 18.03 13.09
C PRO A 6 -0.64 18.93 13.13
N PRO A 7 0.20 18.83 14.20
CA PRO A 7 1.43 19.59 14.29
C PRO A 7 2.32 19.28 13.07
N ALA A 8 2.85 20.32 12.43
CA ALA A 8 3.75 20.16 11.31
C ALA A 8 5.01 19.39 11.75
N SER A 9 5.32 18.29 11.07
CA SER A 9 6.55 17.53 11.26
C SER A 9 7.57 17.92 10.19
N THR A 10 8.74 18.40 10.62
CA THR A 10 9.85 18.72 9.71
C THR A 10 10.65 17.45 9.45
N ILE A 11 10.71 17.03 8.18
CA ILE A 11 11.47 15.85 7.75
C ILE A 11 12.56 16.32 6.77
N PRO A 12 13.82 15.87 6.92
CA PRO A 12 14.86 16.17 5.95
C PRO A 12 14.55 15.47 4.62
N VAL A 13 14.57 16.23 3.52
CA VAL A 13 14.37 15.74 2.16
C VAL A 13 15.58 16.11 1.31
N SER A 14 15.97 15.25 0.37
CA SER A 14 17.10 15.56 -0.51
C SER A 14 16.87 16.88 -1.26
N GLN A 15 17.90 17.72 -1.30
CA GLN A 15 17.83 19.03 -1.95
C GLN A 15 17.50 18.91 -3.44
N ARG A 16 18.04 17.89 -4.12
CA ARG A 16 17.74 17.60 -5.52
C ARG A 16 16.23 17.40 -5.76
N LEU A 17 15.58 16.55 -4.97
CA LEU A 17 14.14 16.28 -5.10
C LEU A 17 13.30 17.51 -4.77
N ALA A 18 13.68 18.26 -3.73
CA ALA A 18 12.97 19.48 -3.35
C ALA A 18 13.05 20.55 -4.45
N THR A 19 14.23 20.74 -5.06
CA THR A 19 14.40 21.67 -6.19
C THR A 19 13.61 21.22 -7.42
N GLN A 20 13.64 19.93 -7.76
CA GLN A 20 12.85 19.39 -8.88
C GLN A 20 11.34 19.60 -8.65
N ALA A 21 10.84 19.28 -7.46
CA ALA A 21 9.43 19.46 -7.12
C ALA A 21 8.99 20.93 -7.19
N ARG A 22 9.81 21.86 -6.70
CA ARG A 22 9.56 23.30 -6.81
C ARG A 22 9.53 23.79 -8.26
N ASN A 23 10.47 23.35 -9.09
CA ASN A 23 10.50 23.71 -10.51
C ASN A 23 9.25 23.22 -11.25
N LEU A 24 8.72 22.06 -10.85
CA LEU A 24 7.49 21.48 -11.38
C LEU A 24 6.22 22.02 -10.69
N LYS A 25 6.35 22.97 -9.74
CA LYS A 25 5.24 23.53 -8.96
C LYS A 25 4.37 22.46 -8.27
N LEU A 26 5.00 21.38 -7.80
CA LEU A 26 4.33 20.33 -7.06
C LEU A 26 4.05 20.76 -5.63
N ASP A 27 2.95 20.28 -5.06
CA ASP A 27 2.67 20.38 -3.64
C ASP A 27 3.50 19.35 -2.87
N LEU A 28 4.59 19.78 -2.25
CA LEU A 28 5.51 18.90 -1.52
C LEU A 28 4.84 18.20 -0.33
N THR A 29 3.95 18.90 0.38
CA THR A 29 3.27 18.34 1.55
C THR A 29 2.38 17.19 1.12
N ARG A 30 1.54 17.43 0.11
CA ARG A 30 0.67 16.40 -0.44
C ARG A 30 1.45 15.22 -1.04
N ALA A 31 2.52 15.51 -1.78
CA ALA A 31 3.36 14.46 -2.34
C ALA A 31 4.04 13.60 -1.26
N ALA A 32 4.43 14.20 -0.14
CA ALA A 32 5.00 13.48 1.00
C ALA A 32 3.95 12.61 1.69
N GLU A 33 2.74 13.13 1.91
CA GLU A 33 1.61 12.37 2.47
C GLU A 33 1.25 11.16 1.59
N ASP A 34 1.08 11.38 0.28
CA ASP A 34 0.76 10.33 -0.69
C ASP A 34 1.90 9.30 -0.80
N GLY A 35 3.15 9.74 -0.65
CA GLY A 35 4.32 8.85 -0.59
C GLY A 35 4.28 7.95 0.65
N LEU A 36 3.98 8.54 1.81
CA LEU A 36 3.92 7.82 3.08
C LEU A 36 2.76 6.82 3.13
N ASP A 37 1.56 7.22 2.68
CA ASP A 37 0.39 6.31 2.62
C ASP A 37 0.68 5.09 1.74
N ARG A 38 1.31 5.29 0.58
CA ARG A 38 1.73 4.18 -0.29
C ARG A 38 2.77 3.28 0.35
N ALA A 39 3.77 3.85 1.02
CA ALA A 39 4.81 3.08 1.70
C ALA A 39 4.21 2.23 2.85
N ILE A 40 3.31 2.82 3.65
CA ILE A 40 2.62 2.12 4.74
C ILE A 40 1.75 0.98 4.19
N LYS A 41 0.97 1.24 3.13
CA LYS A 41 0.14 0.22 2.50
C LYS A 41 0.96 -0.94 1.97
N ALA A 42 2.05 -0.65 1.25
CA ALA A 42 2.94 -1.68 0.72
C ALA A 42 3.56 -2.53 1.84
N GLU A 43 4.00 -1.92 2.93
CA GLU A 43 4.59 -2.65 4.05
C GLU A 43 3.55 -3.49 4.79
N ARG A 44 2.34 -2.96 5.01
CA ARG A 44 1.24 -3.75 5.58
C ARG A 44 0.88 -4.95 4.72
N GLU A 45 0.80 -4.76 3.41
CA GLU A 45 0.54 -5.85 2.47
C GLU A 45 1.66 -6.90 2.52
N ARG A 46 2.92 -6.48 2.59
CA ARG A 46 4.08 -7.37 2.74
C ARG A 46 3.98 -8.20 4.02
N LEU A 47 3.70 -7.55 5.16
CA LEU A 47 3.54 -8.22 6.45
C LEU A 47 2.36 -9.19 6.43
N TRP A 48 1.21 -8.75 5.92
CA TRP A 48 0.04 -9.61 5.80
C TRP A 48 0.32 -10.85 4.95
N ARG A 49 1.02 -10.71 3.82
CA ARG A 49 1.41 -11.85 2.98
C ARG A 49 2.33 -12.83 3.70
N LEU A 50 3.23 -12.35 4.55
CA LEU A 50 4.09 -13.22 5.36
C LEU A 50 3.29 -13.94 6.44
N GLU A 51 2.43 -13.22 7.16
CA GLU A 51 1.56 -13.79 8.21
C GLU A 51 0.57 -14.83 7.65
N ASN A 52 0.11 -14.64 6.42
CA ASN A 52 -0.89 -15.50 5.79
C ASN A 52 -0.28 -16.50 4.79
N ALA A 53 1.05 -16.61 4.73
CA ALA A 53 1.75 -17.48 3.77
C ALA A 53 1.26 -18.94 3.85
N ASP A 54 1.16 -19.48 5.07
CA ASP A 54 0.72 -20.85 5.30
C ASP A 54 -0.76 -21.06 4.91
N ALA A 55 -1.63 -20.10 5.24
CA ALA A 55 -3.04 -20.14 4.86
C ALA A 55 -3.22 -20.08 3.34
N ILE A 56 -2.45 -19.22 2.67
CA ILE A 56 -2.42 -19.13 1.20
C ILE A 56 -1.92 -20.45 0.60
N GLN A 57 -0.85 -21.03 1.13
CA GLN A 57 -0.33 -22.32 0.65
C GLN A 57 -1.34 -23.46 0.86
N ALA A 58 -2.01 -23.51 2.01
CA ALA A 58 -3.05 -24.48 2.30
C ALA A 58 -4.24 -24.34 1.34
N ALA A 59 -4.67 -23.11 1.07
CA ALA A 59 -5.73 -22.82 0.10
C ALA A 59 -5.33 -23.24 -1.32
N ASN A 60 -4.11 -22.93 -1.75
CA ASN A 60 -3.58 -23.33 -3.06
C ASN A 60 -3.54 -24.85 -3.19
N THR A 61 -3.01 -25.54 -2.19
CA THR A 61 -2.95 -27.02 -2.14
C THR A 61 -4.35 -27.64 -2.21
N TYR A 62 -5.34 -27.03 -1.55
CA TYR A 62 -6.72 -27.48 -1.63
C TYR A 62 -7.28 -27.35 -3.05
N VAL A 63 -7.07 -26.20 -3.69
CA VAL A 63 -7.54 -25.96 -5.07
C VAL A 63 -6.85 -26.89 -6.06
N GLU A 64 -5.55 -27.16 -5.91
CA GLU A 64 -4.83 -28.12 -6.75
C GLU A 64 -5.41 -29.54 -6.64
N LYS A 65 -5.78 -29.96 -5.43
CA LYS A 65 -6.31 -31.31 -5.16
C LYS A 65 -7.79 -31.46 -5.54
N ASN A 66 -8.61 -30.43 -5.32
CA ASN A 66 -10.06 -30.52 -5.40
C ASN A 66 -10.67 -29.72 -6.57
N GLY A 67 -9.84 -28.97 -7.31
CA GLY A 67 -10.28 -27.99 -8.29
C GLY A 67 -10.80 -26.71 -7.64
N LEU A 68 -11.20 -25.74 -8.46
CA LEU A 68 -11.78 -24.49 -7.96
C LEU A 68 -13.13 -24.77 -7.25
N PRO A 69 -13.30 -24.33 -6.00
CA PRO A 69 -14.60 -24.35 -5.35
C PRO A 69 -15.64 -23.65 -6.22
N PHE A 70 -16.83 -24.24 -6.32
CA PHE A 70 -17.97 -23.67 -7.05
C PHE A 70 -17.74 -23.41 -8.55
N ALA A 71 -16.68 -23.96 -9.16
CA ALA A 71 -16.44 -23.82 -10.61
C ALA A 71 -17.67 -24.20 -11.45
N LYS A 72 -18.45 -25.20 -10.98
CA LYS A 72 -19.70 -25.66 -11.61
C LYS A 72 -20.82 -24.62 -11.72
N PHE A 73 -20.73 -23.50 -10.99
CA PHE A 73 -21.72 -22.42 -11.01
C PHE A 73 -21.21 -21.16 -11.73
N ARG A 74 -19.99 -21.18 -12.28
CA ARG A 74 -19.45 -20.05 -13.05
C ARG A 74 -20.18 -19.94 -14.39
N GLN A 75 -21.03 -18.92 -14.52
CA GLN A 75 -21.61 -18.49 -15.80
C GLN A 75 -20.57 -17.57 -16.46
N PHE A 76 -20.01 -18.01 -17.58
CA PHE A 76 -19.10 -17.20 -18.41
C PHE A 76 -19.90 -16.18 -19.23
#